data_AF-A0A9Q1H042-F1
#
_entry.id   AF-A0A9Q1H042-F1
#
_cell.length_a   1.000
_cell.length_b   1.000
_cell.length_c   1.000
_cell.angle_alpha   90.00
_cell.angle_beta   90.00
_cell.angle_gamma   90.00
#
_symmetry.space_group_name_H-M   'P 1'
#
loop_
_entity.id
_entity.type
_entity.pdbx_description
1 polymer ?
#
loop_
_entity_poly.entity_id
_entity_poly.type
_entity_poly.pdbx_seq_one_letter_code
_entity_poly.pdbx_strand_id
1 'polypeptide(L)'
;MSSKERSEVKLITESFIRPKHELEPSKQVHYLGPIDLYVLPPSFKDSLSVSLLHFYPLAGQFTTQKFPNEHASSIYVDCIKGPGAGLLHASVDMTLQDGMFIGFTMNHSTGDGTSLWHFISSLSEIFLQLHNGKYEDSLSVSKKRIYGPILPEGYDRSLKLPYLEPEEFVFQFEPGPLRERIFHFSSTAITKLKTKAQSWGWEINPPLSEAQFGNVIIMALTSCKIAKLLGQDLGWAAKLINRGIMMYDDKRIRECVSSIVKAPHVAQTSPEFASYMRNNLWIGGSMRFDMYGPEFGLGPAVAVLAGFANKHDGKVVANPGCDGGGTVDLEVCLEPNVMDALELDGEFMSFVSSN
;
A
#
# COMPACT_ATOMS: atom_id res chain seq x y z
N MET A 1 19.87 20.08 -24.79
CA MET A 1 18.98 19.37 -23.84
C MET A 1 18.45 18.15 -24.55
N SER A 2 18.99 16.97 -24.25
CA SER A 2 18.51 15.70 -24.81
C SER A 2 17.15 15.42 -24.20
N SER A 3 16.07 15.39 -24.99
CA SER A 3 14.85 14.72 -24.62
C SER A 3 15.23 13.26 -24.32
N LYS A 4 15.22 12.84 -23.05
CA LYS A 4 15.23 11.40 -22.75
C LYS A 4 13.94 10.87 -23.34
N GLU A 5 14.04 10.14 -24.45
CA GLU A 5 12.94 9.30 -24.93
C GLU A 5 12.47 8.47 -23.73
N ARG A 6 11.18 8.59 -23.41
CA ARG A 6 10.57 7.80 -22.34
C ARG A 6 10.59 6.36 -22.84
N SER A 7 11.33 5.47 -22.18
CA SER A 7 11.32 4.05 -22.51
C SER A 7 9.86 3.57 -22.51
N GLU A 8 9.43 3.03 -23.64
CA GLU A 8 8.06 2.56 -23.81
C GLU A 8 7.90 1.22 -23.10
N VAL A 9 6.91 1.12 -22.21
CA VAL A 9 6.52 -0.15 -21.59
C VAL A 9 5.61 -0.89 -22.57
N LYS A 10 6.04 -2.07 -23.00
CA LYS A 10 5.30 -2.94 -23.92
C LYS A 10 4.69 -4.08 -23.15
N LEU A 11 3.35 -4.14 -23.12
CA LEU A 11 2.64 -5.29 -22.55
C LEU A 11 2.94 -6.53 -23.40
N ILE A 12 3.45 -7.58 -22.77
CA ILE A 12 3.76 -8.85 -23.42
C ILE A 12 2.57 -9.79 -23.27
N THR A 13 2.12 -10.02 -22.04
CA THR A 13 0.96 -10.88 -21.75
C THR A 13 0.13 -10.33 -20.61
N GLU A 14 -1.18 -10.54 -20.71
CA GLU A 14 -2.14 -10.32 -19.64
C GLU A 14 -2.87 -11.64 -19.38
N SER A 15 -2.96 -12.01 -18.10
CA SER A 15 -3.69 -13.19 -17.69
C SER A 15 -4.38 -12.93 -16.35
N PHE A 16 -5.39 -13.73 -16.04
CA PHE A 16 -6.09 -13.66 -14.76
C PHE A 16 -5.91 -14.97 -14.01
N ILE A 17 -5.49 -14.89 -12.76
CA ILE A 17 -5.21 -16.05 -11.91
C ILE A 17 -6.31 -16.16 -10.86
N ARG A 18 -6.99 -17.31 -10.83
CA ARG A 18 -7.99 -17.64 -9.83
C ARG A 18 -7.36 -18.42 -8.67
N PRO A 19 -8.01 -18.45 -7.49
CA PRO A 19 -7.67 -19.40 -6.44
C PRO A 19 -7.68 -20.84 -6.98
N LYS A 20 -6.71 -21.65 -6.56
CA LYS A 20 -6.43 -22.97 -7.18
C LYS A 20 -7.57 -23.98 -7.08
N HIS A 21 -8.36 -23.87 -6.01
CA HIS A 21 -9.62 -24.57 -5.86
C HIS A 21 -10.74 -23.54 -5.81
N GLU A 22 -11.78 -23.75 -6.61
CA GLU A 22 -13.04 -23.05 -6.39
C GLU A 22 -13.61 -23.52 -5.05
N LEU A 23 -14.14 -22.58 -4.28
CA LEU A 23 -15.16 -22.92 -3.29
C LEU A 23 -16.36 -23.42 -4.11
N GLU A 24 -16.44 -24.74 -4.37
CA GLU A 24 -17.33 -25.43 -5.35
C GLU A 24 -18.69 -24.72 -5.63
N PRO A 25 -19.21 -24.64 -6.89
CA PRO A 25 -18.79 -25.37 -8.11
C PRO A 25 -18.82 -24.58 -9.45
N SER A 26 -17.75 -24.63 -10.27
CA SER A 26 -17.79 -24.54 -11.75
C SER A 26 -16.55 -25.17 -12.43
N LYS A 27 -16.67 -26.46 -12.75
CA LYS A 27 -15.73 -27.21 -13.59
C LYS A 27 -15.60 -26.63 -15.00
N GLN A 28 -14.42 -26.11 -15.36
CA GLN A 28 -13.59 -26.52 -16.51
C GLN A 28 -12.40 -25.56 -16.70
N VAL A 29 -11.18 -26.10 -16.71
CA VAL A 29 -9.93 -25.34 -16.90
C VAL A 29 -9.51 -25.40 -18.38
N HIS A 30 -9.14 -24.25 -18.93
CA HIS A 30 -8.57 -24.12 -20.27
C HIS A 30 -7.05 -23.96 -20.14
N TYR A 31 -6.28 -24.81 -20.84
CA TYR A 31 -4.81 -24.77 -20.82
C TYR A 31 -4.28 -23.88 -21.95
N LEU A 32 -3.30 -23.01 -21.64
CA LEU A 32 -2.50 -22.25 -22.61
C LEU A 32 -1.21 -22.99 -22.98
N GLY A 33 -0.66 -22.70 -24.16
CA GLY A 33 0.43 -23.45 -24.79
C GLY A 33 1.86 -23.04 -24.38
N PRO A 34 2.88 -23.81 -24.78
CA PRO A 34 4.23 -23.78 -24.19
C PRO A 34 5.08 -22.52 -24.48
N ILE A 35 4.68 -21.70 -25.45
CA ILE A 35 5.47 -20.51 -25.88
C ILE A 35 5.11 -19.25 -25.07
N ASP A 36 4.05 -19.28 -24.27
CA ASP A 36 3.61 -18.14 -23.45
C ASP A 36 4.31 -18.05 -22.06
N LEU A 37 5.26 -18.95 -21.77
CA LEU A 37 5.82 -19.20 -20.42
C LEU A 37 7.26 -18.74 -20.19
N TYR A 38 7.90 -18.04 -21.12
CA TYR A 38 9.36 -17.86 -21.06
C TYR A 38 9.90 -16.77 -20.12
N VAL A 39 9.08 -16.09 -19.31
CA VAL A 39 9.58 -14.98 -18.45
C VAL A 39 9.02 -14.98 -17.01
N LEU A 40 8.20 -15.95 -16.61
CA LEU A 40 7.88 -16.17 -15.20
C LEU A 40 7.96 -17.67 -14.91
N PRO A 41 8.70 -18.12 -13.86
CA PRO A 41 8.70 -19.52 -13.47
C PRO A 41 7.25 -20.01 -13.31
N PRO A 42 6.87 -21.19 -13.84
CA PRO A 42 5.53 -21.75 -13.64
C PRO A 42 5.08 -21.74 -12.17
N SER A 43 6.04 -21.92 -11.26
CA SER A 43 5.86 -21.84 -9.82
C SER A 43 5.29 -20.50 -9.31
N PHE A 44 5.47 -19.39 -10.04
CA PHE A 44 4.89 -18.09 -9.64
C PHE A 44 3.38 -18.03 -9.86
N LYS A 45 2.88 -18.56 -10.98
CA LYS A 45 1.44 -18.63 -11.22
C LYS A 45 0.78 -19.59 -10.24
N ASP A 46 1.41 -20.74 -9.98
CA ASP A 46 0.95 -21.71 -8.99
C ASP A 46 0.97 -21.14 -7.57
N SER A 47 2.06 -20.47 -7.17
CA SER A 47 2.15 -19.85 -5.85
C SER A 47 1.13 -18.73 -5.68
N LEU A 48 0.88 -17.93 -6.71
CA LEU A 48 -0.16 -16.90 -6.73
C LEU A 48 -1.54 -17.52 -6.57
N SER A 49 -1.85 -18.55 -7.34
CA SER A 49 -3.12 -19.27 -7.27
C SER A 49 -3.38 -19.89 -5.89
N VAL A 50 -2.36 -20.48 -5.24
CA VAL A 50 -2.47 -21.01 -3.87
C VAL A 50 -2.59 -19.87 -2.85
N SER A 51 -1.81 -18.79 -2.99
CA SER A 51 -1.87 -17.65 -2.07
C SER A 51 -3.25 -17.00 -2.07
N LEU A 52 -3.93 -16.95 -3.22
CA LEU A 52 -5.29 -16.42 -3.31
C LEU A 52 -6.32 -17.26 -2.56
N LEU A 53 -6.04 -18.52 -2.17
CA LEU A 53 -6.90 -19.25 -1.23
C LEU A 53 -6.87 -18.61 0.17
N HIS A 54 -5.71 -18.09 0.56
CA HIS A 54 -5.52 -17.40 1.84
C HIS A 54 -5.96 -15.94 1.78
N PHE A 55 -6.09 -15.36 0.58
CA PHE A 55 -6.40 -13.95 0.29
C PHE A 55 -7.51 -13.80 -0.75
N TYR A 56 -8.57 -14.61 -0.64
CA TYR A 56 -9.63 -14.72 -1.65
C TYR A 56 -10.34 -13.41 -2.03
N PRO A 57 -10.47 -12.37 -1.16
CA PRO A 57 -11.05 -11.09 -1.60
C PRO A 57 -10.21 -10.38 -2.66
N LEU A 58 -8.91 -10.66 -2.78
CA LEU A 58 -8.05 -10.07 -3.81
C LEU A 58 -8.32 -10.61 -5.21
N ALA A 59 -8.97 -11.77 -5.33
CA ALA A 59 -9.41 -12.34 -6.60
C ALA A 59 -10.87 -12.00 -6.94
N GLY A 60 -11.59 -11.36 -6.02
CA GLY A 60 -12.99 -11.00 -6.20
C GLY A 60 -13.20 -9.69 -6.96
N GLN A 61 -14.47 -9.37 -7.21
CA GLN A 61 -14.88 -8.16 -7.91
C GLN A 61 -15.77 -7.28 -7.03
N PHE A 62 -15.50 -5.97 -7.00
CA PHE A 62 -16.41 -5.01 -6.38
C PHE A 62 -17.78 -5.07 -7.05
N THR A 63 -18.81 -5.23 -6.24
CA THR A 63 -20.22 -5.24 -6.65
C THR A 63 -20.95 -4.15 -5.89
N THR A 64 -21.81 -3.43 -6.62
CA THR A 64 -22.68 -2.39 -6.06
C THR A 64 -24.10 -2.91 -6.00
N GLN A 65 -24.69 -2.97 -4.82
CA GLN A 65 -26.11 -3.21 -4.63
C GLN A 65 -26.82 -1.87 -4.47
N LYS A 66 -27.74 -1.55 -5.39
CA LYS A 66 -28.44 -0.27 -5.42
C LYS A 66 -29.77 -0.34 -4.66
N PHE A 67 -30.11 0.77 -4.00
CA PHE A 67 -31.38 1.00 -3.30
C PHE A 67 -32.01 2.31 -3.85
N PRO A 68 -32.63 2.28 -5.04
CA PRO A 68 -33.07 3.50 -5.73
C PRO A 68 -34.05 4.37 -4.91
N ASN A 69 -34.95 3.73 -4.16
CA ASN A 69 -35.95 4.43 -3.32
C ASN A 69 -35.32 5.24 -2.18
N GLU A 70 -34.10 4.88 -1.78
CA GLU A 70 -33.36 5.53 -0.70
C GLU A 70 -32.23 6.43 -1.24
N HIS A 71 -32.04 6.48 -2.57
CA HIS A 71 -30.88 7.08 -3.23
C HIS A 71 -29.56 6.61 -2.58
N ALA A 72 -29.42 5.30 -2.42
CA ALA A 72 -28.30 4.70 -1.71
C ALA A 72 -27.77 3.47 -2.44
N SER A 73 -26.54 3.07 -2.10
CA SER A 73 -25.95 1.82 -2.54
C SER A 73 -25.07 1.22 -1.45
N SER A 74 -24.88 -0.11 -1.47
CA SER A 74 -23.85 -0.78 -0.67
C SER A 74 -22.82 -1.39 -1.60
N ILE A 75 -21.57 -1.39 -1.17
CA ILE A 75 -20.44 -1.92 -1.93
C ILE A 75 -19.86 -3.10 -1.16
N TYR A 76 -19.63 -4.20 -1.86
CA TYR A 76 -18.98 -5.37 -1.30
C TYR A 76 -18.11 -6.06 -2.35
N VAL A 77 -17.20 -6.93 -1.91
CA VAL A 77 -16.38 -7.75 -2.80
C VAL A 77 -17.06 -9.10 -2.99
N ASP A 78 -17.56 -9.35 -4.20
CA ASP A 78 -18.05 -10.66 -4.61
C ASP A 78 -16.85 -11.54 -4.97
N CYS A 79 -16.54 -12.51 -4.12
CA CYS A 79 -15.34 -13.35 -4.25
C CYS A 79 -15.51 -14.47 -5.29
N ILE A 80 -16.70 -14.62 -5.88
CA ILE A 80 -16.99 -15.62 -6.91
C ILE A 80 -16.98 -14.96 -8.30
N LYS A 81 -17.39 -13.70 -8.38
CA LYS A 81 -17.39 -12.94 -9.63
C LYS A 81 -16.01 -12.40 -9.99
N GLY A 82 -15.85 -12.17 -11.28
CA GLY A 82 -14.64 -11.58 -11.85
C GLY A 82 -13.69 -12.63 -12.43
N PRO A 83 -12.68 -12.17 -13.18
CA PRO A 83 -11.74 -13.06 -13.85
C PRO A 83 -10.68 -13.64 -12.89
N GLY A 84 -10.53 -13.09 -11.68
CA GLY A 84 -9.46 -13.41 -10.73
C GLY A 84 -8.50 -12.23 -10.54
N ALA A 85 -7.37 -12.46 -9.88
CA ALA A 85 -6.33 -11.45 -9.77
C ALA A 85 -5.61 -11.28 -11.11
N GLY A 86 -5.49 -10.04 -11.60
CA GLY A 86 -4.76 -9.72 -12.82
C GLY A 86 -3.26 -9.93 -12.66
N LEU A 87 -2.64 -10.62 -13.61
CA LEU A 87 -1.20 -10.78 -13.75
C LEU A 87 -0.78 -10.21 -15.11
N LEU A 88 -0.10 -9.07 -15.04
CA LEU A 88 0.43 -8.35 -16.20
C LEU A 88 1.93 -8.61 -16.31
N HIS A 89 2.38 -9.06 -17.47
CA HIS A 89 3.78 -9.17 -17.81
C HIS A 89 4.08 -8.20 -18.94
N ALA A 90 4.98 -7.25 -18.67
CA ALA A 90 5.39 -6.22 -19.61
C ALA A 90 6.91 -6.14 -19.65
N SER A 91 7.47 -5.78 -20.79
CA SER A 91 8.86 -5.40 -20.93
C SER A 91 8.99 -3.91 -21.09
N VAL A 92 10.18 -3.41 -20.80
CA VAL A 92 10.55 -2.01 -21.06
C VAL A 92 11.93 -2.05 -21.69
N ASP A 93 12.11 -1.25 -22.75
CA ASP A 93 13.39 -1.12 -23.43
C ASP A 93 14.33 -0.29 -22.53
N MET A 94 14.97 -0.98 -21.58
CA MET A 94 15.93 -0.40 -20.65
C MET A 94 17.16 -1.30 -20.49
N THR A 95 18.33 -0.67 -20.32
CA THR A 95 19.56 -1.34 -19.91
C THR A 95 19.50 -1.65 -18.41
N LEU A 96 18.73 -2.66 -18.02
CA LEU A 96 19.05 -3.47 -16.84
C LEU A 96 19.70 -4.73 -17.40
N GLN A 97 20.99 -4.91 -17.14
CA GLN A 97 21.72 -6.04 -17.71
C GLN A 97 21.07 -7.38 -17.33
N ASP A 98 20.46 -7.50 -16.13
CA ASP A 98 19.79 -8.74 -15.66
C ASP A 98 18.81 -8.48 -14.49
N GLY A 99 17.78 -7.63 -14.65
CA GLY A 99 16.86 -7.28 -13.54
C GLY A 99 15.37 -7.43 -13.87
N MET A 100 14.55 -7.85 -12.89
CA MET A 100 13.08 -7.91 -13.00
C MET A 100 12.40 -6.99 -11.98
N PHE A 101 11.33 -6.32 -12.40
CA PHE A 101 10.42 -5.63 -11.50
C PHE A 101 9.20 -6.49 -11.22
N ILE A 102 8.81 -6.60 -9.95
CA ILE A 102 7.55 -7.21 -9.53
C ILE A 102 6.70 -6.11 -8.92
N GLY A 103 5.64 -5.71 -9.63
CA GLY A 103 4.70 -4.69 -9.19
C GLY A 103 3.43 -5.31 -8.60
N PHE A 104 2.98 -4.77 -7.46
CA PHE A 104 1.70 -5.12 -6.86
C PHE A 104 0.79 -3.90 -6.84
N THR A 105 -0.43 -4.06 -7.34
CA THR A 105 -1.49 -3.04 -7.25
C THR A 105 -2.69 -3.65 -6.55
N MET A 106 -3.23 -2.94 -5.56
CA MET A 106 -4.40 -3.36 -4.80
C MET A 106 -5.32 -2.16 -4.61
N ASN A 107 -6.63 -2.37 -4.76
CA ASN A 107 -7.60 -1.35 -4.38
C ASN A 107 -7.59 -1.19 -2.85
N HIS A 108 -7.29 0.03 -2.39
CA HIS A 108 -7.11 0.31 -0.97
C HIS A 108 -8.42 0.16 -0.15
N SER A 109 -9.60 0.12 -0.79
CA SER A 109 -10.86 -0.19 -0.10
C SER A 109 -10.93 -1.66 0.36
N THR A 110 -10.17 -2.58 -0.26
CA THR A 110 -10.13 -4.01 0.10
C THR A 110 -9.19 -4.27 1.28
N GLY A 111 -8.14 -3.48 1.46
CA GLY A 111 -7.19 -3.65 2.56
C GLY A 111 -6.16 -2.53 2.66
N ASP A 112 -5.49 -2.45 3.81
CA ASP A 112 -4.40 -1.50 4.05
C ASP A 112 -3.02 -2.03 3.63
N GLY A 113 -1.97 -1.22 3.83
CA GLY A 113 -0.60 -1.60 3.55
C GLY A 113 -0.12 -2.84 4.33
N THR A 114 -0.65 -3.09 5.54
CA THR A 114 -0.34 -4.30 6.31
C THR A 114 -0.93 -5.53 5.63
N SER A 115 -2.18 -5.44 5.16
CA SER A 115 -2.83 -6.51 4.39
C SER A 115 -2.11 -6.82 3.08
N LEU A 116 -1.68 -5.79 2.34
CA LEU A 116 -0.88 -5.97 1.13
C LEU A 116 0.47 -6.64 1.43
N TRP A 117 1.18 -6.15 2.46
CA TRP A 117 2.49 -6.71 2.81
C TRP A 117 2.38 -8.17 3.24
N HIS A 118 1.37 -8.51 4.02
CA HIS A 118 1.12 -9.90 4.42
C HIS A 118 0.84 -10.82 3.23
N PHE A 119 0.13 -10.33 2.21
CA PHE A 119 -0.06 -11.07 0.96
C PHE A 119 1.27 -11.31 0.26
N ILE A 120 2.11 -10.28 0.08
CA ILE A 120 3.42 -10.40 -0.59
C ILE A 120 4.33 -11.39 0.16
N SER A 121 4.41 -11.30 1.49
CA SER A 121 5.19 -12.23 2.30
C SER A 121 4.66 -13.66 2.18
N SER A 122 3.33 -13.87 2.24
CA SER A 122 2.73 -15.20 2.09
C SER A 122 2.95 -15.79 0.70
N LEU A 123 2.89 -14.95 -0.34
CA LEU A 123 3.17 -15.33 -1.72
C LEU A 123 4.62 -15.81 -1.87
N SER A 124 5.57 -15.10 -1.26
CA SER A 124 6.98 -15.49 -1.24
C SER A 124 7.19 -16.81 -0.48
N GLU A 125 6.59 -16.98 0.71
CA GLU A 125 6.66 -18.23 1.48
C GLU A 125 6.15 -19.43 0.67
N ILE A 126 5.01 -19.27 -0.01
CA ILE A 126 4.42 -20.31 -0.84
C ILE A 126 5.29 -20.58 -2.07
N PHE A 127 5.80 -19.53 -2.72
CA PHE A 127 6.70 -19.64 -3.86
C PHE A 127 7.95 -20.46 -3.51
N LEU A 128 8.62 -20.10 -2.42
CA LEU A 128 9.83 -20.78 -1.95
C LEU A 128 9.57 -22.24 -1.59
N GLN A 129 8.42 -22.54 -0.98
CA GLN A 129 8.04 -23.91 -0.66
C GLN A 129 7.84 -24.76 -1.91
N LEU A 130 7.11 -24.25 -2.91
CA LEU A 130 6.93 -24.92 -4.20
C LEU A 130 8.27 -25.09 -4.94
N HIS A 131 9.09 -24.03 -4.97
CA HIS A 131 10.41 -24.06 -5.58
C HIS A 131 11.33 -25.10 -4.94
N ASN A 132 11.22 -25.30 -3.63
CA ASN A 132 11.98 -26.30 -2.88
C ASN A 132 11.35 -27.71 -2.93
N GLY A 133 10.41 -27.95 -3.84
CA GLY A 133 9.84 -29.27 -4.11
C GLY A 133 8.75 -29.73 -3.14
N LYS A 134 8.15 -28.82 -2.35
CA LYS A 134 6.95 -29.17 -1.59
C LYS A 134 5.76 -29.33 -2.52
N TYR A 135 4.91 -30.30 -2.21
CA TYR A 135 3.63 -30.50 -2.88
C TYR A 135 2.56 -29.58 -2.28
N GLU A 136 1.54 -29.27 -3.07
CA GLU A 136 0.50 -28.29 -2.73
C GLU A 136 -0.22 -28.59 -1.41
N ASP A 137 -0.56 -29.85 -1.15
CA ASP A 137 -1.25 -30.29 0.08
C ASP A 137 -0.43 -30.06 1.37
N SER A 138 0.87 -29.78 1.22
CA SER A 138 1.81 -29.55 2.33
C SER A 138 2.19 -28.07 2.51
N LEU A 139 1.62 -27.17 1.70
CA LEU A 139 1.89 -25.74 1.78
C LEU A 139 1.21 -25.12 2.99
N SER A 140 1.93 -24.23 3.66
CA SER A 140 1.40 -23.47 4.78
C SER A 140 1.97 -22.05 4.76
N VAL A 141 1.19 -21.11 5.30
CA VAL A 141 1.61 -19.72 5.54
C VAL A 141 1.84 -19.53 7.03
N SER A 142 2.86 -18.75 7.37
CA SER A 142 3.24 -18.45 8.75
C SER A 142 2.14 -17.74 9.54
N LYS A 143 1.36 -16.88 8.87
CA LYS A 143 0.29 -16.07 9.47
C LYS A 143 -1.06 -16.31 8.78
N LYS A 144 -1.97 -17.01 9.46
CA LYS A 144 -3.37 -17.16 8.99
C LYS A 144 -4.14 -15.85 9.16
N ARG A 145 -5.02 -15.51 8.21
CA ARG A 145 -5.79 -14.27 8.24
C ARG A 145 -7.10 -14.42 9.01
N ILE A 146 -7.47 -13.35 9.72
CA ILE A 146 -8.78 -13.18 10.34
C ILE A 146 -9.60 -12.26 9.42
N TYR A 147 -10.77 -12.75 9.03
CA TYR A 147 -11.70 -12.06 8.13
C TYR A 147 -12.94 -11.57 8.89
N GLY A 148 -13.47 -10.43 8.46
CA GLY A 148 -14.69 -9.83 8.99
C GLY A 148 -14.49 -8.35 9.31
N PRO A 149 -15.53 -7.53 9.15
CA PRO A 149 -15.42 -6.11 9.43
C PRO A 149 -15.31 -5.89 10.95
N ILE A 150 -14.40 -5.01 11.38
CA ILE A 150 -14.34 -4.53 12.77
C ILE A 150 -15.40 -3.43 12.91
N LEU A 151 -16.66 -3.84 13.10
CA LEU A 151 -17.76 -2.93 13.37
C LEU A 151 -18.01 -2.83 14.88
N PRO A 152 -18.43 -1.66 15.39
CA PRO A 152 -18.99 -1.59 16.73
C PRO A 152 -20.20 -2.52 16.86
N GLU A 153 -20.42 -3.08 18.06
CA GLU A 153 -21.59 -3.93 18.32
C GLU A 153 -22.90 -3.19 17.99
N GLY A 154 -23.84 -3.90 17.37
CA GLY A 154 -25.19 -3.39 17.06
C GLY A 154 -25.37 -2.74 15.69
N TYR A 155 -24.33 -2.66 14.86
CA TYR A 155 -24.44 -2.16 13.48
C TYR A 155 -24.50 -3.28 12.44
N ASP A 156 -25.29 -3.06 11.38
CA ASP A 156 -25.37 -3.99 10.24
C ASP A 156 -24.03 -4.02 9.47
N ARG A 157 -23.70 -5.19 8.91
CA ARG A 157 -22.53 -5.40 8.07
C ARG A 157 -22.66 -4.69 6.73
N SER A 158 -23.88 -4.44 6.27
CA SER A 158 -24.14 -3.72 5.01
C SER A 158 -24.25 -2.21 5.25
N LEU A 159 -23.18 -1.48 4.95
CA LEU A 159 -23.18 -0.02 5.06
C LEU A 159 -23.80 0.59 3.79
N LYS A 160 -24.86 1.39 3.95
CA LYS A 160 -25.47 2.14 2.86
C LYS A 160 -24.75 3.47 2.68
N LEU A 161 -24.10 3.62 1.54
CA LEU A 161 -23.50 4.88 1.11
C LEU A 161 -24.58 5.79 0.49
N PRO A 162 -24.47 7.12 0.67
CA PRO A 162 -25.39 8.10 0.14
C PRO A 162 -25.12 8.41 -1.35
N TYR A 163 -24.82 7.37 -2.13
CA TYR A 163 -24.53 7.44 -3.56
C TYR A 163 -25.27 6.31 -4.25
N LEU A 164 -25.89 6.57 -5.39
CA LEU A 164 -26.58 5.56 -6.19
C LEU A 164 -25.67 4.95 -7.27
N GLU A 165 -24.84 5.79 -7.87
CA GLU A 165 -23.97 5.47 -9.00
C GLU A 165 -22.48 5.61 -8.63
N PRO A 166 -21.60 4.67 -9.04
CA PRO A 166 -20.17 4.75 -8.76
C PRO A 166 -19.50 6.06 -9.21
N GLU A 167 -19.98 6.65 -10.30
CA GLU A 167 -19.47 7.90 -10.87
C GLU A 167 -19.62 9.09 -9.91
N GLU A 168 -20.46 8.99 -8.89
CA GLU A 168 -20.64 10.03 -7.86
C GLU A 168 -19.47 10.08 -6.86
N PHE A 169 -18.65 9.02 -6.79
CA PHE A 169 -17.53 8.94 -5.83
C PHE A 169 -16.24 8.33 -6.38
N VAL A 170 -16.23 7.82 -7.61
CA VAL A 170 -15.03 7.33 -8.30
C VAL A 170 -14.48 8.43 -9.19
N PHE A 171 -13.31 8.94 -8.82
CA PHE A 171 -12.60 9.99 -9.56
C PHE A 171 -11.23 9.52 -10.00
N GLN A 172 -10.85 9.88 -11.23
CA GLN A 172 -9.48 9.72 -11.69
C GLN A 172 -8.66 10.92 -11.21
N PHE A 173 -7.58 10.63 -10.50
CA PHE A 173 -6.62 11.62 -10.07
C PHE A 173 -5.33 11.43 -10.87
N GLU A 174 -4.98 12.43 -11.65
CA GLU A 174 -3.69 12.51 -12.32
C GLU A 174 -2.80 13.46 -11.51
N PRO A 175 -1.78 12.94 -10.80
CA PRO A 175 -0.80 13.82 -10.22
C PRO A 175 -0.12 14.62 -11.34
N GLY A 176 0.04 15.92 -11.14
CA GLY A 176 0.82 16.76 -12.06
C GLY A 176 2.26 16.27 -12.23
N PRO A 177 3.13 17.00 -12.94
CA PRO A 177 4.53 16.58 -13.07
C PRO A 177 5.19 16.52 -11.69
N LEU A 178 5.57 15.32 -11.24
CA LEU A 178 6.26 15.10 -9.96
C LEU A 178 7.68 14.59 -10.20
N ARG A 179 8.61 15.00 -9.34
CA ARG A 179 9.90 14.36 -9.15
C ARG A 179 9.85 13.45 -7.93
N GLU A 180 10.34 12.24 -8.11
CA GLU A 180 10.52 11.24 -7.06
C GLU A 180 12.00 11.15 -6.69
N ARG A 181 12.27 11.11 -5.39
CA ARG A 181 13.60 10.87 -4.84
C ARG A 181 13.52 9.99 -3.61
N ILE A 182 14.42 9.01 -3.53
CA ILE A 182 14.70 8.30 -2.29
C ILE A 182 15.88 8.98 -1.62
N PHE A 183 15.68 9.40 -0.38
CA PHE A 183 16.74 9.86 0.50
C PHE A 183 17.05 8.76 1.51
N HIS A 184 18.27 8.23 1.46
CA HIS A 184 18.72 7.19 2.38
C HIS A 184 19.25 7.81 3.68
N PHE A 185 18.74 7.36 4.82
CA PHE A 185 19.16 7.81 6.15
C PHE A 185 19.86 6.66 6.88
N SER A 186 21.14 6.85 7.20
CA SER A 186 21.89 5.91 8.03
C SER A 186 21.26 5.75 9.42
N SER A 187 21.52 4.60 10.05
CA SER A 187 21.11 4.34 11.44
C SER A 187 21.65 5.38 12.44
N THR A 188 22.84 5.96 12.15
CA THR A 188 23.43 7.05 12.93
C THR A 188 22.64 8.34 12.77
N ALA A 189 22.24 8.70 11.55
CA ALA A 189 21.40 9.88 11.31
C ALA A 189 20.03 9.72 12.00
N ILE A 190 19.41 8.55 11.90
CA ILE A 190 18.16 8.23 12.60
C ILE A 190 18.31 8.33 14.11
N THR A 191 19.43 7.85 14.67
CA THR A 191 19.70 7.95 16.10
C THR A 191 19.83 9.42 16.52
N LYS A 192 20.58 10.25 15.77
CA LYS A 192 20.70 11.69 16.02
C LYS A 192 19.34 12.40 16.00
N LEU A 193 18.50 12.09 15.01
CA LEU A 193 17.13 12.63 14.92
C LEU A 193 16.27 12.18 16.09
N LYS A 194 16.35 10.90 16.48
CA LYS A 194 15.65 10.36 17.66
C LYS A 194 16.10 10.99 18.96
N THR A 195 17.38 11.35 19.12
CA THR A 195 17.86 12.09 20.31
C THR A 195 17.27 13.49 20.39
N LYS A 196 17.05 14.15 19.24
CA LYS A 196 16.35 15.44 19.19
C LYS A 196 14.85 15.30 19.49
N ALA A 197 14.27 14.15 19.13
CA ALA A 197 12.90 13.80 19.49
C ALA A 197 12.81 13.21 20.92
N GLN A 198 11.64 13.27 21.54
CA GLN A 198 11.36 12.54 22.78
C GLN A 198 10.46 11.35 22.43
N SER A 199 10.78 10.15 22.93
CA SER A 199 10.07 8.90 22.62
C SER A 199 8.77 8.75 23.41
N TRP A 200 7.65 8.47 22.75
CA TRP A 200 6.35 8.18 23.38
C TRP A 200 5.57 7.20 22.49
N GLY A 201 4.81 6.28 23.09
CA GLY A 201 4.00 5.28 22.38
C GLY A 201 2.52 5.34 22.76
N TRP A 202 1.66 4.79 21.90
CA TRP A 202 0.23 4.60 22.13
C TRP A 202 -0.14 3.15 21.76
N GLU A 203 -1.20 2.61 22.37
CA GLU A 203 -1.67 1.24 22.14
C GLU A 203 -3.21 1.22 22.18
N ILE A 204 -3.85 0.45 21.28
CA ILE A 204 -5.30 0.15 21.33
C ILE A 204 -5.51 -0.95 22.36
N ASN A 205 -6.54 -0.84 23.21
CA ASN A 205 -6.81 -1.83 24.24
C ASN A 205 -8.23 -2.41 24.12
N PRO A 206 -8.39 -3.73 23.88
CA PRO A 206 -7.33 -4.72 23.63
C PRO A 206 -6.63 -4.50 22.28
N PRO A 207 -5.36 -4.92 22.13
CA PRO A 207 -4.64 -4.78 20.88
C PRO A 207 -5.31 -5.58 19.78
N LEU A 208 -5.44 -4.97 18.59
CA LEU A 208 -5.93 -5.66 17.41
C LEU A 208 -4.89 -6.67 16.92
N SER A 209 -5.35 -7.82 16.47
CA SER A 209 -4.46 -8.84 15.93
C SER A 209 -3.82 -8.38 14.63
N GLU A 210 -2.50 -8.53 14.49
CA GLU A 210 -1.80 -8.33 13.21
C GLU A 210 -2.36 -9.23 12.09
N ALA A 211 -3.02 -10.33 12.45
CA ALA A 211 -3.65 -11.26 11.52
C ALA A 211 -4.92 -10.71 10.84
N GLN A 212 -5.45 -9.57 11.27
CA GLN A 212 -6.67 -8.97 10.70
C GLN A 212 -6.46 -8.53 9.24
N PHE A 213 -7.32 -9.01 8.34
CA PHE A 213 -7.42 -8.54 6.95
C PHE A 213 -8.44 -7.42 6.81
N GLY A 214 -8.14 -6.47 5.92
CA GLY A 214 -8.94 -5.28 5.66
C GLY A 214 -8.18 -4.00 6.03
N ASN A 215 -8.92 -2.90 6.14
CA ASN A 215 -8.37 -1.61 6.54
C ASN A 215 -8.46 -1.45 8.06
N VAL A 216 -7.31 -1.28 8.72
CA VAL A 216 -7.22 -0.94 10.14
C VAL A 216 -6.28 0.26 10.29
N ILE A 217 -6.66 1.37 9.66
CA ILE A 217 -5.86 2.60 9.61
C ILE A 217 -6.74 3.80 9.95
N ILE A 218 -6.16 4.75 10.70
CA ILE A 218 -6.73 6.07 10.93
C ILE A 218 -5.65 7.09 10.67
N MET A 219 -6.04 8.18 10.03
CA MET A 219 -5.17 9.31 9.75
C MET A 219 -5.08 10.22 10.98
N ALA A 220 -3.91 10.30 11.59
CA ALA A 220 -3.63 11.32 12.58
C ALA A 220 -3.26 12.62 11.87
N LEU A 221 -3.99 13.70 12.13
CA LEU A 221 -3.74 15.01 11.56
C LEU A 221 -3.20 15.97 12.63
N THR A 222 -2.17 16.73 12.29
CA THR A 222 -1.72 17.89 13.07
C THR A 222 -1.45 19.06 12.12
N SER A 223 -1.58 20.29 12.60
CA SER A 223 -1.32 21.48 11.79
C SER A 223 -0.75 22.60 12.64
N CYS A 224 0.02 23.49 11.99
CA CYS A 224 0.46 24.74 12.57
C CYS A 224 0.69 25.79 11.47
N LYS A 225 0.83 27.06 11.87
CA LYS A 225 1.19 28.12 10.92
C LYS A 225 2.64 27.92 10.44
N ILE A 226 2.90 28.11 9.15
CA ILE A 226 4.24 28.00 8.55
C ILE A 226 5.26 28.85 9.31
N ALA A 227 4.97 30.12 9.58
CA ALA A 227 5.86 31.01 10.33
C ALA A 227 6.17 30.50 11.74
N LYS A 228 5.25 29.76 12.36
CA LYS A 228 5.49 29.11 13.65
C LYS A 228 6.41 27.90 13.48
N LEU A 229 6.18 27.05 12.48
CA LEU A 229 7.04 25.90 12.21
C LEU A 229 8.50 26.32 11.95
N LEU A 230 8.70 27.33 11.09
CA LEU A 230 10.02 27.85 10.72
C LEU A 230 10.76 28.52 11.89
N GLY A 231 10.05 28.95 12.93
CA GLY A 231 10.63 29.56 14.14
C GLY A 231 10.91 28.56 15.26
N GLN A 232 10.88 27.25 14.99
CA GLN A 232 11.03 26.18 15.99
C GLN A 232 12.06 25.15 15.55
N ASP A 233 12.53 24.33 16.49
CA ASP A 233 13.46 23.23 16.19
C ASP A 233 12.73 21.92 15.82
N LEU A 234 13.50 20.94 15.33
CA LEU A 234 13.00 19.60 15.00
C LEU A 234 12.34 18.89 16.20
N GLY A 235 12.80 19.16 17.42
CA GLY A 235 12.24 18.57 18.63
C GLY A 235 10.82 19.10 18.92
N TRP A 236 10.57 20.38 18.65
CA TRP A 236 9.24 20.97 18.72
C TRP A 236 8.31 20.39 17.65
N ALA A 237 8.77 20.27 16.41
CA ALA A 237 7.99 19.69 15.32
C ALA A 237 7.62 18.22 15.62
N ALA A 238 8.57 17.43 16.11
CA ALA A 238 8.35 16.06 16.57
C ALA A 238 7.30 15.99 17.70
N LYS A 239 7.35 16.91 18.67
CA LYS A 239 6.34 17.01 19.74
C LYS A 239 4.96 17.38 19.20
N LEU A 240 4.86 18.24 18.20
CA LEU A 240 3.59 18.59 17.57
C LEU A 240 2.94 17.38 16.88
N ILE A 241 3.73 16.63 16.10
CA ILE A 241 3.29 15.39 15.45
C ILE A 241 2.87 14.37 16.51
N ASN A 242 3.71 14.16 17.52
CA ASN A 242 3.43 13.21 18.59
C ASN A 242 2.14 13.57 19.34
N ARG A 243 1.90 14.83 19.70
CA ARG A 243 0.63 15.25 20.32
C ARG A 243 -0.57 14.95 19.41
N GLY A 244 -0.44 15.17 18.10
CA GLY A 244 -1.47 14.81 17.13
C GLY A 244 -1.75 13.31 17.10
N ILE A 245 -0.73 12.46 17.21
CA ILE A 245 -0.88 11.00 17.30
C ILE A 245 -1.54 10.60 18.62
N MET A 246 -1.03 11.11 19.75
CA MET A 246 -1.55 10.79 21.10
C MET A 246 -2.99 11.29 21.32
N MET A 247 -3.48 12.19 20.46
CA MET A 247 -4.88 12.58 20.44
C MET A 247 -5.81 11.46 19.93
N TYR A 248 -5.33 10.35 19.38
CA TYR A 248 -6.17 9.23 18.93
C TYR A 248 -6.00 8.03 19.88
N ASP A 249 -6.67 8.11 21.03
CA ASP A 249 -6.80 6.97 21.95
C ASP A 249 -7.91 6.00 21.49
N ASP A 250 -8.01 4.84 22.15
CA ASP A 250 -9.03 3.82 21.86
C ASP A 250 -10.45 4.42 21.78
N LYS A 251 -10.79 5.31 22.72
CA LYS A 251 -12.09 5.97 22.77
C LYS A 251 -12.35 6.80 21.52
N ARG A 252 -11.43 7.69 21.14
CA ARG A 252 -11.60 8.55 19.96
C ARG A 252 -11.58 7.77 18.66
N ILE A 253 -10.79 6.71 18.58
CA ILE A 253 -10.80 5.78 17.44
C ILE A 253 -12.18 5.17 17.28
N ARG A 254 -12.78 4.64 18.36
CA ARG A 254 -14.14 4.06 18.34
C ARG A 254 -15.21 5.11 18.02
N GLU A 255 -15.07 6.33 18.54
CA GLU A 255 -15.97 7.45 18.21
C GLU A 255 -15.89 7.81 16.70
N CYS A 256 -14.68 7.83 16.12
CA CYS A 256 -14.48 8.04 14.69
C CYS A 256 -15.11 6.94 13.84
N VAL A 257 -14.92 5.67 14.22
CA VAL A 257 -15.59 4.55 13.53
C VAL A 257 -17.10 4.66 13.66
N SER A 258 -17.63 4.98 14.85
CA SER A 258 -19.07 5.16 15.05
C SER A 258 -19.64 6.33 14.24
N SER A 259 -18.91 7.43 14.07
CA SER A 259 -19.39 8.56 13.26
C SER A 259 -19.44 8.21 11.78
N ILE A 260 -18.45 7.47 11.26
CA ILE A 260 -18.44 6.97 9.87
C ILE A 260 -19.62 6.02 9.65
N VAL A 261 -19.89 5.12 10.59
CA VAL A 261 -21.01 4.17 10.43
C VAL A 261 -22.37 4.88 10.48
N LYS A 262 -22.51 5.95 11.29
CA LYS A 262 -23.75 6.75 11.37
C LYS A 262 -23.96 7.65 10.16
N ALA A 263 -22.88 8.14 9.55
CA ALA A 263 -22.91 9.00 8.37
C ALA A 263 -21.87 8.50 7.34
N PRO A 264 -22.18 7.39 6.63
CA PRO A 264 -21.26 6.79 5.67
C PRO A 264 -20.94 7.76 4.55
N HIS A 265 -19.67 7.83 4.18
CA HIS A 265 -19.21 8.59 3.05
C HIS A 265 -17.93 7.94 2.50
N VAL A 266 -17.65 8.22 1.23
CA VAL A 266 -16.37 7.87 0.60
C VAL A 266 -15.47 9.08 0.76
N ALA A 267 -14.24 8.87 1.24
CA ALA A 267 -13.22 9.91 1.24
C ALA A 267 -12.82 10.18 -0.23
N GLN A 268 -13.15 11.36 -0.74
CA GLN A 268 -12.92 11.71 -2.14
C GLN A 268 -11.63 12.51 -2.30
N THR A 269 -10.80 12.12 -3.27
CA THR A 269 -9.75 12.96 -3.86
C THR A 269 -10.38 13.88 -4.91
N SER A 270 -11.21 14.81 -4.47
CA SER A 270 -11.78 15.84 -5.36
C SER A 270 -10.76 16.96 -5.67
N PRO A 271 -10.98 17.80 -6.69
CA PRO A 271 -10.16 19.00 -6.90
C PRO A 271 -10.10 19.91 -5.67
N GLU A 272 -11.19 19.98 -4.89
CA GLU A 272 -11.24 20.70 -3.62
C GLU A 272 -10.34 20.03 -2.57
N PHE A 273 -10.32 18.69 -2.51
CA PHE A 273 -9.38 17.94 -1.68
C PHE A 273 -7.92 18.20 -2.12
N ALA A 274 -7.62 18.19 -3.42
CA ALA A 274 -6.30 18.54 -3.94
C ALA A 274 -5.88 19.97 -3.55
N SER A 275 -6.84 20.91 -3.50
CA SER A 275 -6.60 22.28 -3.01
C SER A 275 -6.30 22.33 -1.51
N TYR A 276 -6.95 21.47 -0.72
CA TYR A 276 -6.70 21.28 0.72
C TYR A 276 -5.33 20.63 0.98
N MET A 277 -4.84 19.81 0.05
CA MET A 277 -3.52 19.18 0.10
C MET A 277 -2.36 20.16 -0.13
N ARG A 278 -2.60 21.39 -0.61
CA ARG A 278 -1.53 22.39 -0.74
C ARG A 278 -0.94 22.72 0.63
N ASN A 279 0.38 22.59 0.75
CA ASN A 279 1.16 22.72 1.98
C ASN A 279 0.97 21.60 3.02
N ASN A 280 0.42 20.45 2.63
CA ASN A 280 0.38 19.27 3.48
C ASN A 280 1.52 18.31 3.16
N LEU A 281 1.98 17.61 4.20
CA LEU A 281 2.83 16.44 4.05
C LEU A 281 2.03 15.20 4.42
N TRP A 282 2.05 14.20 3.55
CA TRP A 282 1.37 12.93 3.78
C TRP A 282 2.39 11.82 3.93
N ILE A 283 2.59 11.38 5.17
CA ILE A 283 3.57 10.36 5.50
C ILE A 283 2.87 9.01 5.58
N GLY A 284 3.21 8.12 4.67
CA GLY A 284 2.89 6.70 4.72
C GLY A 284 4.14 5.85 4.93
N GLY A 285 4.01 4.55 4.65
CA GLY A 285 5.06 3.57 4.92
C GLY A 285 4.99 3.02 6.35
N SER A 286 5.86 2.06 6.66
CA SER A 286 5.89 1.43 7.97
C SER A 286 7.23 0.76 8.22
N MET A 287 7.85 1.12 9.34
CA MET A 287 9.09 0.49 9.83
C MET A 287 8.92 -0.98 10.27
N ARG A 288 7.68 -1.49 10.28
CA ARG A 288 7.37 -2.88 10.68
C ARG A 288 7.47 -3.88 9.51
N PHE A 289 7.51 -3.38 8.27
CA PHE A 289 7.54 -4.24 7.09
C PHE A 289 8.97 -4.67 6.78
N ASP A 290 9.18 -5.96 6.60
CA ASP A 290 10.46 -6.49 6.11
C ASP A 290 10.55 -6.32 4.60
N MET A 291 10.76 -5.09 4.14
CA MET A 291 10.65 -4.67 2.73
C MET A 291 11.46 -5.53 1.74
N TYR A 292 12.57 -6.11 2.20
CA TYR A 292 13.53 -6.85 1.37
C TYR A 292 13.52 -8.36 1.66
N GLY A 293 12.68 -8.82 2.59
CA GLY A 293 12.54 -10.23 2.95
C GLY A 293 11.87 -11.10 1.89
N PRO A 294 10.78 -10.65 1.23
CA PRO A 294 10.15 -11.44 0.16
C PRO A 294 11.11 -11.74 -1.00
N GLU A 295 11.13 -13.01 -1.38
CA GLU A 295 12.01 -13.60 -2.39
C GLU A 295 11.18 -14.48 -3.35
N PHE A 296 11.51 -14.44 -4.65
CA PHE A 296 10.80 -15.16 -5.72
C PHE A 296 11.70 -15.96 -6.70
N GLY A 297 12.79 -16.54 -6.21
CA GLY A 297 13.78 -17.33 -6.94
C GLY A 297 14.80 -16.52 -7.74
N LEU A 298 14.93 -15.22 -7.45
CA LEU A 298 15.70 -14.22 -8.20
C LEU A 298 16.80 -13.58 -7.35
N GLY A 299 16.88 -13.93 -6.07
CA GLY A 299 17.65 -13.21 -5.07
C GLY A 299 16.82 -12.13 -4.36
N PRO A 300 17.41 -11.51 -3.33
CA PRO A 300 16.74 -10.46 -2.57
C PRO A 300 16.45 -9.24 -3.45
N ALA A 301 15.38 -8.53 -3.12
CA ALA A 301 15.09 -7.25 -3.75
C ALA A 301 16.26 -6.27 -3.56
N VAL A 302 16.58 -5.50 -4.60
CA VAL A 302 17.62 -4.47 -4.54
C VAL A 302 17.06 -3.07 -4.29
N ALA A 303 15.76 -2.88 -4.53
CA ALA A 303 15.03 -1.64 -4.31
C ALA A 303 13.54 -1.92 -4.14
N VAL A 304 12.86 -1.09 -3.35
CA VAL A 304 11.40 -1.10 -3.22
C VAL A 304 10.88 0.32 -3.36
N LEU A 305 9.85 0.49 -4.18
CA LEU A 305 9.27 1.78 -4.53
C LEU A 305 7.75 1.75 -4.35
N ALA A 306 7.16 2.87 -3.97
CA ALA A 306 5.72 3.03 -3.99
C ALA A 306 5.21 3.15 -5.43
N GLY A 307 4.07 2.51 -5.70
CA GLY A 307 3.40 2.57 -7.00
C GLY A 307 2.88 3.97 -7.33
N PHE A 308 2.74 4.26 -8.64
CA PHE A 308 2.30 5.56 -9.17
C PHE A 308 0.98 6.05 -8.56
N ALA A 309 0.00 5.16 -8.37
CA ALA A 309 -1.31 5.49 -7.81
C ALA A 309 -1.26 6.03 -6.36
N ASN A 310 -0.13 5.91 -5.66
CA ASN A 310 0.07 6.44 -4.32
C ASN A 310 0.79 7.81 -4.31
N LYS A 311 1.10 8.40 -5.47
CA LYS A 311 1.93 9.60 -5.61
C LYS A 311 1.10 10.87 -5.79
N HIS A 312 1.48 11.92 -5.06
CA HIS A 312 1.00 13.31 -5.17
C HIS A 312 2.05 14.23 -4.55
N ASP A 313 1.95 15.54 -4.81
CA ASP A 313 2.84 16.52 -4.18
C ASP A 313 2.72 16.46 -2.65
N GLY A 314 3.86 16.44 -1.96
CA GLY A 314 3.95 16.32 -0.50
C GLY A 314 3.80 14.89 0.02
N LYS A 315 3.68 13.88 -0.85
CA LYS A 315 3.69 12.47 -0.43
C LYS A 315 5.10 12.06 0.01
N VAL A 316 5.17 11.43 1.17
CA VAL A 316 6.36 10.84 1.73
C VAL A 316 6.06 9.39 2.14
N VAL A 317 6.95 8.47 1.80
CA VAL A 317 6.88 7.07 2.23
C VAL A 317 8.17 6.74 2.96
N ALA A 318 8.05 6.40 4.24
CA ALA A 318 9.19 6.06 5.09
C ALA A 318 9.17 4.55 5.39
N ASN A 319 10.20 3.85 4.91
CA ASN A 319 10.34 2.41 5.09
C ASN A 319 11.78 2.05 5.54
N PRO A 320 12.01 0.84 6.07
CA PRO A 320 13.37 0.35 6.30
C PRO A 320 14.21 0.41 5.04
N GLY A 321 15.46 0.87 5.16
CA GLY A 321 16.39 0.90 4.04
C GLY A 321 16.98 -0.47 3.70
N CYS A 322 17.50 -0.62 2.48
CA CYS A 322 18.09 -1.88 1.98
C CYS A 322 19.22 -2.42 2.85
N ASP A 323 19.97 -1.54 3.51
CA ASP A 323 21.11 -1.90 4.35
C ASP A 323 20.70 -2.52 5.71
N GLY A 324 19.40 -2.49 6.04
CA GLY A 324 18.89 -2.97 7.31
C GLY A 324 19.42 -2.15 8.49
N GLY A 325 19.49 -2.76 9.68
CA GLY A 325 20.17 -2.17 10.85
C GLY A 325 19.58 -0.85 11.37
N GLY A 326 18.31 -0.57 11.08
CA GLY A 326 17.64 0.68 11.47
C GLY A 326 17.91 1.87 10.54
N THR A 327 18.43 1.63 9.34
CA THR A 327 18.41 2.60 8.24
C THR A 327 16.99 2.83 7.74
N VAL A 328 16.76 3.97 7.10
CA VAL A 328 15.46 4.37 6.57
C VAL A 328 15.62 4.90 5.16
N ASP A 329 14.81 4.40 4.24
CA ASP A 329 14.62 5.00 2.93
C ASP A 329 13.36 5.88 2.97
N LEU A 330 13.56 7.15 2.64
CA LEU A 330 12.51 8.15 2.56
C LEU A 330 12.23 8.47 1.10
N GLU A 331 11.21 7.83 0.52
CA GLU A 331 10.72 8.16 -0.82
C GLU A 331 9.84 9.41 -0.74
N VAL A 332 10.23 10.45 -1.45
CA VAL A 332 9.58 11.76 -1.46
C VAL A 332 9.13 12.09 -2.88
N CYS A 333 7.87 12.48 -3.02
CA CYS A 333 7.28 12.96 -4.26
C CYS A 333 6.89 14.43 -4.11
N LEU A 334 7.49 15.28 -4.93
CA LEU A 334 7.27 16.73 -4.91
C LEU A 334 7.22 17.30 -6.33
N GLU A 335 6.63 18.49 -6.48
CA GLU A 335 6.84 19.28 -7.69
C GLU A 335 8.34 19.52 -7.95
N PRO A 336 8.80 19.58 -9.22
CA PRO A 336 10.24 19.61 -9.55
C PRO A 336 11.03 20.72 -8.86
N ASN A 337 10.50 21.95 -8.87
CA ASN A 337 11.12 23.12 -8.22
C ASN A 337 11.20 22.99 -6.70
N VAL A 338 10.24 22.30 -6.08
CA VAL A 338 10.22 22.05 -4.63
C VAL A 338 11.24 20.97 -4.28
N MET A 339 11.32 19.91 -5.10
CA MET A 339 12.37 18.90 -4.96
C MET A 339 13.77 19.51 -5.13
N ASP A 340 13.98 20.37 -6.13
CA ASP A 340 15.26 21.07 -6.34
C ASP A 340 15.66 21.89 -5.10
N ALA A 341 14.70 22.58 -4.47
CA ALA A 341 14.94 23.34 -3.25
C ALA A 341 15.29 22.43 -2.05
N LEU A 342 14.62 21.28 -1.92
CA LEU A 342 14.92 20.31 -0.85
C LEU A 342 16.31 19.68 -1.03
N GLU A 343 16.70 19.34 -2.27
CA GLU A 343 18.03 18.81 -2.59
C GLU A 343 19.17 19.82 -2.31
N LEU A 344 18.85 21.12 -2.26
CA LEU A 344 19.78 22.20 -1.90
C LEU A 344 19.76 22.56 -0.40
N ASP A 345 18.83 22.00 0.38
CA ASP A 345 18.72 22.31 1.80
C ASP A 345 19.84 21.63 2.60
N GLY A 346 20.79 22.43 3.09
CA GLY A 346 21.98 21.92 3.77
C GLY A 346 21.68 21.23 5.11
N GLU A 347 20.62 21.63 5.83
CA GLU A 347 20.26 20.96 7.09
C GLU A 347 19.69 19.57 6.80
N PHE A 348 18.74 19.47 5.88
CA PHE A 348 18.13 18.22 5.47
C PHE A 348 19.18 17.26 4.89
N MET A 349 19.96 17.72 3.91
CA MET A 349 20.99 16.91 3.26
C MET A 349 22.11 16.49 4.21
N SER A 350 22.31 17.17 5.35
CA SER A 350 23.27 16.73 6.38
C SER A 350 22.89 15.41 7.06
N PHE A 351 21.62 15.00 6.99
CA PHE A 351 21.12 13.72 7.51
C PHE A 351 21.05 12.62 6.44
N VAL A 352 21.09 13.00 5.17
CA VAL A 352 21.04 12.07 4.04
C VAL A 352 22.43 11.49 3.82
N SER A 353 22.51 10.17 3.71
CA SER A 353 23.74 9.48 3.38
C SER A 353 24.19 9.87 1.97
N SER A 354 25.49 10.14 1.81
CA SER A 354 26.10 10.25 0.49
C SER A 354 26.19 8.85 -0.10
N ASN A 355 25.39 8.58 -1.14
CA ASN A 355 25.51 7.33 -1.91
C ASN A 355 26.84 7.26 -2.67
#